data_AF-A0A7C8ZVK3-F1
#
_entry.id   AF-A0A7C8ZVK3-F1
#
_cell.length_a   1.000
_cell.length_b   1.000
_cell.length_c   1.000
_cell.angle_alpha   90.00
_cell.angle_beta   90.00
_cell.angle_gamma   90.00
#
_symmetry.space_group_name_H-M   'P 1'
#
loop_
_entity.id
_entity.type
_entity.pdbx_description
1 polymer ?
#
loop_
_entity_poly.entity_id
_entity_poly.type
_entity_poly.pdbx_seq_one_letter_code
_entity_poly.pdbx_strand_id
1 'polypeptide(L)'
;MDDEIDIEKQVPAGTLTGVSFNVLTETDAEKLSVLSIETPAGVTDPKLGFPNPSSQCATCGARGIKQCEGHFGFIDFPYSILHPYFISEVVQILNKICPGCKSIRRERRAKNATKRDQFR
;
A
#
# COMPACT_ATOMS: atom_id res chain seq x y z
N MET A 1 45.15 -1.57 12.14
CA MET A 1 44.12 -0.88 12.94
C MET A 1 42.83 -1.12 12.20
N ASP A 2 42.18 -2.18 12.68
CA ASP A 2 40.80 -2.62 12.50
C ASP A 2 40.29 -2.81 11.06
N ASP A 3 40.62 -3.99 10.51
CA ASP A 3 39.87 -4.64 9.45
C ASP A 3 38.44 -4.93 9.97
N GLU A 4 37.48 -4.06 9.65
CA GLU A 4 36.05 -4.34 9.80
C GLU A 4 35.70 -5.52 8.90
N ILE A 5 35.69 -6.72 9.48
CA ILE A 5 35.12 -7.92 8.88
C ILE A 5 33.62 -7.63 8.79
N ASP A 6 33.13 -7.36 7.59
CA ASP A 6 31.71 -7.42 7.24
C ASP A 6 31.22 -8.82 7.62
N ILE A 7 30.63 -8.94 8.82
CA ILE A 7 29.91 -10.14 9.22
C ILE A 7 28.66 -10.16 8.33
N GLU A 8 28.78 -10.80 7.17
CA GLU A 8 27.63 -11.18 6.34
C GLU A 8 26.68 -11.95 7.26
N LYS A 9 25.62 -11.29 7.72
CA LYS A 9 24.57 -11.96 8.48
C LYS A 9 24.07 -13.07 7.58
N GLN A 10 24.33 -14.32 7.96
CA GLN A 10 23.90 -15.47 7.20
C GLN A 10 22.36 -15.52 7.21
N VAL A 11 21.74 -14.95 6.18
CA VAL A 11 20.29 -14.97 5.99
C VAL A 11 19.91 -16.39 5.58
N PRO A 12 18.89 -17.01 6.19
CA PRO A 12 18.45 -18.33 5.78
C PRO A 12 18.02 -18.33 4.31
N ALA A 13 18.46 -19.34 3.56
CA ALA A 13 18.03 -19.52 2.18
C ALA A 13 16.52 -19.86 2.14
N GLY A 14 15.76 -19.11 1.35
CA GLY A 14 14.34 -19.34 1.11
C GLY A 14 14.06 -19.55 -0.37
N THR A 15 13.02 -20.33 -0.68
CA THR A 15 12.50 -20.47 -2.06
C THR A 15 11.21 -19.67 -2.18
N LEU A 16 11.13 -18.78 -3.17
CA LEU A 16 9.92 -18.02 -3.46
C LEU A 16 8.81 -18.97 -3.94
N THR A 17 7.73 -19.10 -3.16
CA THR A 17 6.61 -20.00 -3.46
C THR A 17 5.47 -19.31 -4.21
N GLY A 18 5.36 -17.98 -4.10
CA GLY A 18 4.32 -17.20 -4.76
C GLY A 18 4.40 -15.71 -4.42
N VAL A 19 3.63 -14.90 -5.14
CA VAL A 19 3.53 -13.44 -4.95
C VAL A 19 2.06 -13.09 -4.75
N SER A 20 1.74 -12.40 -3.66
CA SER A 20 0.39 -11.91 -3.36
C SER A 20 0.32 -10.40 -3.57
N PHE A 21 -0.67 -9.95 -4.34
CA PHE A 21 -0.93 -8.54 -4.56
C PHE A 21 -2.03 -8.06 -3.63
N ASN A 22 -1.81 -6.91 -3.00
CA ASN A 22 -2.79 -6.29 -2.11
C ASN A 22 -2.65 -4.77 -2.14
N VAL A 23 -3.63 -4.07 -1.59
CA VAL A 23 -3.60 -2.60 -1.44
C VAL A 23 -2.85 -2.26 -0.15
N LEU A 24 -1.89 -1.34 -0.26
CA LEU A 24 -1.17 -0.82 0.90
C LEU A 24 -2.12 0.05 1.74
N THR A 25 -2.32 -0.34 3.01
CA THR A 25 -3.14 0.45 3.94
C THR A 25 -2.34 1.61 4.52
N GLU A 26 -3.02 2.64 5.01
CA GLU A 26 -2.39 3.78 5.68
C GLU A 26 -1.54 3.33 6.88
N THR A 27 -2.07 2.42 7.71
CA THR A 27 -1.33 1.87 8.86
C THR A 27 -0.11 1.06 8.46
N ASP A 28 -0.12 0.42 7.29
CA ASP A 28 1.04 -0.31 6.79
C ASP A 28 2.07 0.65 6.20
N ALA A 29 1.63 1.68 5.47
CA ALA A 29 2.50 2.72 4.93
C ALA A 29 3.24 3.47 6.05
N GLU A 30 2.55 3.81 7.14
CA GLU A 30 3.14 4.46 8.31
C GLU A 30 4.22 3.57 8.96
N LYS A 31 3.92 2.29 9.18
CA LYS A 31 4.85 1.33 9.81
C LYS A 31 6.08 1.02 8.97
N LEU A 32 5.94 0.99 7.65
CA LEU A 32 7.04 0.75 6.71
C LEU A 32 7.93 1.98 6.55
N SER A 33 7.40 3.16 6.86
CA SER A 33 8.10 4.42 6.63
C SER A 33 9.02 4.79 7.78
N VAL A 34 10.18 5.34 7.45
CA VAL A 34 11.19 5.78 8.44
C VAL A 34 10.99 7.23 8.88
N LEU A 35 10.26 8.02 8.09
CA LEU A 35 9.84 9.37 8.44
C LEU A 35 8.51 9.75 7.78
N SER A 36 7.83 10.72 8.39
CA SER A 36 6.74 11.48 7.77
C SER A 36 7.29 12.74 7.12
N ILE A 37 6.89 13.01 5.88
CA ILE A 37 7.32 14.16 5.09
C ILE A 37 6.26 15.25 5.19
N GLU A 38 6.54 16.25 6.03
CA GLU A 38 5.63 17.38 6.27
C GLU A 38 5.92 18.58 5.35
N THR A 39 7.15 18.68 4.86
CA THR A 39 7.60 19.80 4.02
C THR A 39 8.24 19.31 2.73
N PRO A 40 8.20 20.09 1.64
CA PRO A 40 8.85 19.72 0.39
C PRO A 40 10.36 19.42 0.53
N ALA A 41 11.05 20.06 1.49
CA ALA A 41 12.46 19.80 1.75
C ALA A 41 12.71 18.40 2.36
N GLY A 42 11.69 17.79 2.98
CA GLY A 42 11.78 16.47 3.59
C GLY A 42 11.93 15.32 2.58
N VAL A 43 11.64 15.54 1.30
CA VAL A 43 11.81 14.51 0.25
C VAL A 43 13.28 14.19 -0.05
N THR A 44 14.20 15.08 0.36
CA THR A 44 15.65 14.89 0.21
C THR A 44 16.34 14.53 1.52
N ASP A 45 15.59 14.10 2.53
CA ASP A 45 16.15 13.72 3.83
C ASP A 45 17.11 12.51 3.69
N PRO A 46 18.32 12.56 4.25
CA PRO A 46 19.28 11.44 4.23
C PRO A 46 18.77 10.11 4.79
N LYS A 47 17.68 10.13 5.58
CA LYS A 47 17.00 8.92 6.07
C LYS A 47 16.29 8.14 4.95
N LEU A 48 15.91 8.78 3.85
CA LEU A 48 15.23 8.12 2.71
C LEU A 48 16.20 7.32 1.81
N GLY A 49 17.52 7.47 2.01
CA GLY A 49 18.54 6.80 1.20
C GLY A 49 19.24 7.78 0.27
N PHE A 50 19.78 7.30 -0.85
CA PHE A 50 20.49 8.12 -1.84
C PHE A 50 19.62 8.39 -3.09
N PRO A 51 19.85 9.49 -3.83
CA PRO A 51 20.80 10.57 -3.57
C PRO A 51 20.32 11.48 -2.43
N ASN A 52 21.23 11.82 -1.52
CA ASN A 52 20.95 12.75 -0.43
C ASN A 52 22.12 13.75 -0.27
N PRO A 53 21.93 14.88 0.43
CA PRO A 53 22.97 15.89 0.61
C PRO A 53 24.12 15.45 1.53
N SER A 54 23.99 14.32 2.24
CA SER A 54 25.02 13.72 3.07
C SER A 54 25.81 12.64 2.31
N SER A 55 27.00 12.28 2.80
CA SER A 55 27.81 11.20 2.23
C SER A 55 27.40 9.80 2.73
N GLN A 56 26.37 9.71 3.57
CA GLN A 56 25.94 8.49 4.23
C GLN A 56 24.42 8.52 4.45
N CYS A 57 23.75 7.37 4.29
CA CYS A 57 22.35 7.21 4.65
C CYS A 57 22.20 7.19 6.18
N ALA A 58 21.30 8.02 6.72
CA ALA A 58 21.09 8.14 8.17
C ALA A 58 20.31 6.95 8.78
N THR A 59 19.70 6.09 7.96
CA THR A 59 18.89 4.94 8.42
C THR A 59 19.72 3.65 8.47
N CYS A 60 20.34 3.24 7.36
CA CYS A 60 21.13 2.00 7.30
C CYS A 60 22.64 2.21 7.44
N GLY A 61 23.12 3.45 7.44
CA GLY A 61 24.56 3.74 7.54
C GLY A 61 25.35 3.48 6.26
N ALA A 62 24.72 3.11 5.15
CA ALA A 62 25.40 2.90 3.88
C ALA A 62 26.07 4.19 3.38
N ARG A 63 27.29 4.09 2.82
CA ARG A 63 28.06 5.23 2.27
C ARG A 63 27.97 5.34 0.75
N GLY A 64 27.26 4.44 0.10
CA GLY A 64 27.12 4.44 -1.35
C GLY A 64 25.77 3.88 -1.81
N ILE A 65 25.39 4.27 -3.02
CA ILE A 65 24.11 3.90 -3.65
C ILE A 65 23.95 2.38 -3.77
N LYS A 66 25.03 1.64 -4.03
CA LYS A 66 24.98 0.17 -4.17
C LYS A 66 24.72 -0.58 -2.86
N GLN A 67 24.87 0.09 -1.72
CA GLN A 67 24.77 -0.51 -0.39
C GLN A 67 23.46 -0.10 0.31
N CYS A 68 22.62 0.72 -0.33
CA CYS A 68 21.36 1.20 0.21
C CYS A 68 20.24 0.90 -0.79
N GLU A 69 19.26 0.10 -0.38
CA GLU A 69 18.09 -0.22 -1.20
C GLU A 69 17.05 0.92 -1.23
N GLY A 70 17.23 1.94 -0.37
CA GLY A 70 16.27 3.02 -0.15
C GLY A 70 15.32 2.73 1.02
N HIS A 71 14.71 3.79 1.53
CA HIS A 71 13.80 3.70 2.66
C HIS A 71 12.50 4.47 2.36
N PHE A 72 11.37 3.91 2.78
CA PHE A 72 10.07 4.52 2.54
C PHE A 72 9.87 5.74 3.44
N GLY A 73 9.24 6.77 2.88
CA GLY A 73 8.67 7.88 3.62
C GLY A 73 7.15 7.89 3.47
N PHE A 74 6.47 8.50 4.42
CA PHE A 74 5.02 8.65 4.41
C PHE A 74 4.66 10.12 4.23
N ILE A 75 3.67 10.43 3.40
CA ILE A 75 3.10 11.78 3.28
C ILE A 75 1.65 11.67 3.74
N ASP A 76 1.34 12.29 4.86
CA ASP A 76 -0.02 12.40 5.34
C ASP A 76 -0.74 13.54 4.59
N PHE A 77 -1.88 13.22 3.98
CA PHE A 77 -2.68 14.21 3.28
C PHE A 77 -3.78 14.72 4.21
N PRO A 78 -4.03 16.04 4.27
CA PRO A 78 -5.06 16.60 5.14
C PRO A 78 -6.49 16.13 4.77
N TYR A 79 -6.66 15.55 3.57
CA TYR A 79 -7.93 15.00 3.08
C TYR A 79 -7.68 13.73 2.28
N SER A 80 -8.65 12.81 2.28
CA SER A 80 -8.59 11.60 1.47
C SER A 80 -8.71 11.94 -0.02
N ILE A 81 -7.80 11.39 -0.82
CA ILE A 81 -7.78 11.56 -2.28
C ILE A 81 -8.21 10.25 -2.94
N LEU A 82 -9.05 10.33 -3.97
CA LEU A 82 -9.40 9.16 -4.78
C LEU A 82 -8.22 8.78 -5.68
N HIS A 83 -7.72 7.55 -5.51
CA HIS A 83 -6.66 7.03 -6.35
C HIS A 83 -7.16 6.88 -7.80
N PRO A 84 -6.57 7.58 -8.81
CA PRO A 84 -7.10 7.63 -10.16
C PRO A 84 -7.35 6.26 -10.80
N TYR A 85 -6.46 5.31 -10.52
CA TYR A 85 -6.55 3.94 -11.05
C TYR A 85 -7.58 3.04 -10.35
N PHE A 86 -8.16 3.47 -9.22
CA PHE A 86 -9.22 2.72 -8.54
C PHE A 86 -10.61 3.32 -8.72
N ILE A 87 -10.73 4.44 -9.45
CA ILE A 87 -12.01 5.13 -9.64
C ILE A 87 -13.05 4.18 -10.26
N SER A 88 -12.65 3.36 -11.23
CA SER A 88 -13.58 2.47 -11.93
C SER A 88 -14.16 1.40 -11.01
N GLU A 89 -13.32 0.82 -10.15
CA GLU A 89 -13.64 -0.20 -9.16
C GLU A 89 -14.52 0.40 -8.06
N VAL A 90 -14.17 1.59 -7.58
CA VAL A 90 -14.97 2.33 -6.59
C VAL A 90 -16.39 2.56 -7.12
N VAL A 91 -16.53 3.03 -8.36
CA VAL A 91 -17.85 3.24 -8.99
C VAL A 91 -18.64 1.92 -9.08
N GLN A 92 -18.00 0.82 -9.47
CA GLN A 92 -18.66 -0.49 -9.51
C GLN A 92 -19.13 -0.96 -8.14
N ILE A 93 -18.33 -0.74 -7.09
CA ILE A 93 -18.69 -1.09 -5.72
C ILE A 93 -19.85 -0.22 -5.23
N LEU A 94 -19.77 1.10 -5.42
CA LEU A 94 -20.81 2.04 -5.00
C LEU A 94 -22.15 1.79 -5.72
N ASN A 95 -22.14 1.40 -7.00
CA ASN A 95 -23.36 1.02 -7.73
C ASN A 95 -24.07 -0.22 -7.15
N LYS A 96 -23.34 -1.07 -6.42
CA LYS A 96 -23.87 -2.24 -5.73
C LYS A 96 -24.30 -1.93 -4.29
N ILE A 97 -24.06 -0.73 -3.77
CA ILE A 97 -24.38 -0.35 -2.39
C ILE A 97 -25.49 0.71 -2.40
N CYS A 98 -26.45 0.59 -1.49
CA CYS A 98 -27.45 1.63 -1.30
C CYS A 98 -26.85 2.82 -0.52
N PRO A 99 -26.86 4.05 -1.03
CA PRO A 99 -26.26 5.19 -0.33
C PRO A 99 -26.98 5.57 0.97
N GLY A 100 -28.25 5.19 1.12
CA GLY A 100 -29.02 5.45 2.35
C GLY A 100 -28.73 4.47 3.48
N CYS A 101 -28.89 3.17 3.23
CA CYS A 101 -28.76 2.13 4.26
C CYS A 101 -27.41 1.40 4.25
N LYS A 102 -26.51 1.73 3.32
CA LYS A 102 -25.16 1.15 3.18
C LYS A 102 -25.13 -0.36 2.99
N SER A 103 -26.26 -0.97 2.63
CA SER A 103 -26.36 -2.40 2.35
C SER A 103 -26.15 -2.71 0.88
N ILE A 104 -25.66 -3.92 0.59
CA ILE A 104 -25.51 -4.42 -0.77
C ILE A 104 -26.90 -4.59 -1.38
N ARG A 105 -27.11 -4.03 -2.58
CA ARG A 105 -28.28 -4.22 -3.40
C ARG A 105 -28.37 -5.70 -3.77
N ARG A 106 -29.30 -6.41 -3.15
CA ARG A 106 -29.67 -7.76 -3.58
C ARG A 106 -30.61 -7.62 -4.76
N GLU A 107 -30.32 -8.28 -5.87
CA GLU A 107 -31.33 -8.52 -6.89
C GLU A 107 -32.51 -9.22 -6.22
N ARG A 108 -33.69 -8.58 -6.23
CA ARG A 108 -34.91 -9.29 -5.94
C ARG A 108 -35.05 -10.32 -7.06
N ARG A 109 -34.78 -11.61 -6.78
CA ARG A 109 -35.24 -12.70 -7.65
C ARG A 109 -36.71 -12.41 -7.94
N ALA A 110 -37.02 -12.04 -9.17
CA ALA A 110 -38.39 -11.94 -9.62
C ALA A 110 -38.98 -13.33 -9.46
N LYS A 111 -39.86 -13.52 -8.47
CA LYS A 111 -40.72 -14.69 -8.39
C LYS A 111 -41.72 -14.57 -9.55
N ASN A 112 -41.27 -14.89 -10.76
CA ASN A 112 -42.14 -14.96 -11.92
C ASN A 112 -43.13 -16.11 -11.70
N ALA A 113 -44.37 -15.72 -11.45
CA ALA A 113 -45.63 -16.35 -11.85
C ALA A 113 -45.70 -17.90 -11.88
N THR A 114 -46.34 -18.47 -10.86
CA THR A 114 -47.23 -19.65 -11.03
C THR A 114 -48.59 -19.34 -10.41
N LYS A 115 -49.45 -18.67 -11.19
CA LYS A 115 -50.91 -18.70 -11.04
C LYS A 115 -51.51 -19.06 -12.40
N ARG A 116 -51.64 -20.36 -12.64
CA ARG A 116 -52.38 -21.08 -13.70
C ARG A 116 -52.19 -22.55 -13.34
N ASP A 117 -53.18 -23.36 -12.94
CA ASP A 117 -54.59 -23.40 -13.30
C ASP A 117 -55.46 -23.79 -12.08
N GLN A 118 -56.49 -23.00 -11.81
CA GLN A 118 -57.76 -23.49 -11.26
C GLN A 118 -58.73 -23.53 -12.44
N PHE A 119 -59.50 -24.61 -12.53
CA PHE A 119 -60.45 -24.98 -13.59
C PHE A 119 -59.86 -25.72 -14.81
N ARG A 120 -59.64 -27.02 -14.63
CA ARG A 120 -60.30 -28.02 -15.47
C ARG A 120 -60.58 -29.29 -14.68
#